data_AF-A0A8E1W0L1-F1
#
_entry.id   AF-A0A8E1W0L1-F1
#
_cell.length_a   1.000
_cell.length_b   1.000
_cell.length_c   1.000
_cell.angle_alpha   90.00
_cell.angle_beta   90.00
_cell.angle_gamma   90.00
#
_symmetry.space_group_name_H-M   'P 1'
#
loop_
_entity.id
_entity.type
_entity.pdbx_description
1 polymer ?
#
loop_
_entity_poly.entity_id
_entity_poly.type
_entity_poly.pdbx_seq_one_letter_code
_entity_poly.pdbx_strand_id
1 'polypeptide(L)'
;MLHQRKGVLMETVGPPIRRGSREERREATVRALAAGDEAGCAYCGQPLPPIPRQGGRPTPYCPADPERYGRWGAKVITCAMLDEQREIWVTVYGPDQPMTQLDTRALDEQLGSALSALEPLHAELSALRTHVADQTAAALKAREEAEAARDEALEQARAANAERAHAVAAAEEARAAEEAAKHQSEVDRAERDAALENASAARKAQEAALAVRDEAENNRQRALEQAASAHDRVTALQREISALRATAVEDLEQARRTAAEAQQELRASLTAEHESRMREQQQRLREQAAEADDRVRSVQVAADQRVAEAAAQLSQATKTYAETLAPLHAELGELRARVSAQEAELEELHRLREAEKAEKAEQPEEAE
;
A
#
# COMPACT_ATOMS: atom_id res chain seq x y z
N MET A 1 -73.96 -160.64 -52.95
CA MET A 1 -74.28 -160.73 -54.39
C MET A 1 -73.17 -160.05 -55.16
N LEU A 2 -72.57 -160.79 -56.11
CA LEU A 2 -71.54 -160.30 -57.00
C LEU A 2 -72.00 -159.06 -57.78
N HIS A 3 -71.10 -158.09 -57.98
CA HIS A 3 -70.81 -157.51 -59.29
C HIS A 3 -69.30 -157.23 -59.37
N GLN A 4 -68.60 -158.06 -60.14
CA GLN A 4 -67.24 -157.85 -60.65
C GLN A 4 -67.29 -157.14 -62.00
N ARG A 5 -66.28 -156.30 -62.27
CA ARG A 5 -65.54 -156.03 -63.55
C ARG A 5 -65.11 -154.56 -63.56
N LYS A 6 -63.88 -154.14 -63.92
CA LYS A 6 -62.70 -154.71 -64.61
C LYS A 6 -61.50 -153.81 -64.23
N GLY A 7 -60.34 -154.35 -63.84
CA GLY A 7 -59.10 -154.40 -64.66
C GLY A 7 -58.51 -153.00 -64.92
N VAL A 8 -57.35 -152.61 -64.37
CA VAL A 8 -56.00 -153.05 -64.79
C VAL A 8 -55.03 -152.99 -63.59
N LEU A 9 -54.27 -154.06 -63.38
CA LEU A 9 -53.04 -154.08 -62.58
C LEU A 9 -51.94 -153.34 -63.35
N MET A 10 -51.40 -152.25 -62.80
CA MET A 10 -50.08 -151.73 -63.19
C MET A 10 -49.21 -151.61 -61.94
N GLU A 11 -48.02 -152.20 -62.07
CA GLU A 11 -47.04 -152.46 -61.03
C GLU A 11 -46.62 -151.21 -60.27
N THR A 12 -46.52 -151.34 -58.94
CA THR A 12 -45.92 -150.36 -58.05
C THR A 12 -44.40 -150.29 -58.30
N VAL A 13 -43.95 -149.31 -59.07
CA VAL A 13 -42.53 -148.97 -59.19
C VAL A 13 -42.21 -147.83 -58.22
N GLY A 14 -41.37 -148.09 -57.22
CA GLY A 14 -40.89 -147.06 -56.30
C GLY A 14 -40.15 -145.92 -57.02
N PRO A 15 -40.00 -144.73 -56.40
CA PRO A 15 -39.35 -143.59 -57.05
C PRO A 15 -37.90 -143.94 -57.46
N PRO A 16 -37.46 -143.56 -58.67
CA PRO A 16 -36.12 -143.92 -59.15
C PRO A 16 -35.03 -143.32 -58.25
N ILE A 17 -33.91 -144.03 -58.11
CA ILE A 17 -32.73 -143.57 -57.37
C ILE A 17 -32.10 -142.38 -58.12
N ARG A 18 -32.27 -141.15 -57.61
CA ARG A 18 -31.83 -139.88 -58.24
C ARG A 18 -30.41 -139.52 -57.79
N ARG A 19 -29.37 -139.92 -58.55
CA ARG A 19 -27.97 -139.53 -58.30
C ARG A 19 -27.58 -138.27 -59.11
N GLY A 20 -26.71 -137.42 -58.56
CA GLY A 20 -26.19 -136.19 -59.20
C GLY A 20 -26.91 -134.90 -58.79
N SER A 21 -26.35 -133.74 -59.16
CA SER A 21 -26.99 -132.42 -58.96
C SER A 21 -28.21 -132.23 -59.88
N ARG A 22 -29.08 -131.24 -59.59
CA ARG A 22 -30.25 -130.94 -60.44
C ARG A 22 -29.83 -130.56 -61.85
N GLU A 23 -28.80 -129.72 -61.98
CA GLU A 23 -28.23 -129.30 -63.25
C GLU A 23 -27.76 -130.51 -64.08
N GLU A 24 -27.00 -131.42 -63.46
CA GLU A 24 -26.50 -132.65 -64.10
C GLU A 24 -27.63 -133.53 -64.66
N ARG A 25 -28.69 -133.76 -63.88
CA ARG A 25 -29.83 -134.59 -64.33
C ARG A 25 -30.58 -133.95 -65.50
N ARG A 26 -30.77 -132.63 -65.45
CA ARG A 26 -31.43 -131.88 -66.52
C ARG A 26 -30.61 -131.93 -67.80
N GLU A 27 -29.31 -131.68 -67.71
CA GLU A 27 -28.42 -131.69 -68.86
C GLU A 27 -28.34 -133.08 -69.50
N ALA A 28 -28.21 -134.14 -68.70
CA ALA A 28 -28.22 -135.52 -69.18
C ALA A 28 -29.51 -135.85 -69.94
N THR A 29 -30.66 -135.42 -69.42
CA THR A 29 -31.96 -135.64 -70.07
C THR A 29 -32.10 -134.87 -71.37
N VAL A 30 -31.72 -133.59 -71.39
CA VAL A 30 -31.76 -132.76 -72.62
C VAL A 30 -30.83 -133.32 -73.70
N ARG A 31 -29.64 -133.80 -73.30
CA ARG A 31 -28.67 -134.39 -74.22
C ARG A 31 -29.21 -135.67 -74.87
N ALA A 32 -29.82 -136.56 -74.09
CA ALA A 32 -30.46 -137.77 -74.62
C ALA A 32 -31.62 -137.44 -75.58
N LEU A 33 -32.49 -136.50 -75.21
CA LEU A 33 -33.57 -136.03 -76.08
C LEU A 33 -33.07 -135.43 -77.40
N ALA A 34 -31.98 -134.68 -77.36
CA ALA A 34 -31.37 -134.08 -78.55
C ALA A 34 -30.66 -135.11 -79.45
N ALA A 35 -30.15 -136.21 -78.87
CA ALA A 35 -29.55 -137.32 -79.61
C ALA A 35 -30.59 -138.22 -80.30
N GLY A 36 -31.87 -138.12 -79.94
CA GLY A 36 -32.96 -138.97 -80.44
C GLY A 36 -33.09 -140.30 -79.70
N ASP A 37 -32.41 -140.45 -78.56
CA ASP A 37 -32.48 -141.64 -77.69
C ASP A 37 -33.72 -141.60 -76.78
N GLU A 38 -34.12 -142.75 -76.22
CA GLU A 38 -35.16 -142.82 -75.18
C GLU A 38 -34.68 -142.10 -73.90
N ALA A 39 -35.15 -140.87 -73.69
CA ALA A 39 -34.80 -140.06 -72.51
C ALA A 39 -35.89 -140.13 -71.42
N GLY A 40 -35.50 -140.27 -70.16
CA GLY A 40 -36.40 -140.21 -69.01
C GLY A 40 -36.47 -138.81 -68.38
N CYS A 41 -37.58 -138.45 -67.74
CA CYS A 41 -37.74 -137.18 -67.03
C CYS A 41 -36.68 -136.99 -65.92
N ALA A 42 -36.01 -135.84 -65.90
CA ALA A 42 -34.95 -135.49 -64.94
C ALA A 42 -35.38 -135.58 -63.46
N TYR A 43 -36.68 -135.45 -63.18
CA TYR A 43 -37.24 -135.58 -61.83
C TYR A 43 -37.78 -137.00 -61.56
N CYS A 44 -38.72 -137.50 -62.37
CA CYS A 44 -39.45 -138.73 -62.06
C CYS A 44 -39.00 -139.97 -62.83
N GLY A 45 -38.05 -139.85 -63.76
CA GLY A 45 -37.47 -140.94 -64.55
C GLY A 45 -38.37 -141.55 -65.63
N GLN A 46 -39.66 -141.16 -65.72
CA GLN A 46 -40.59 -141.69 -66.73
C GLN A 46 -40.15 -141.31 -68.16
N PRO A 47 -40.30 -142.21 -69.15
CA PRO A 47 -39.89 -141.96 -70.53
C PRO A 47 -40.62 -140.72 -71.09
N LEU A 48 -39.86 -139.87 -71.77
CA LEU A 48 -40.35 -138.66 -72.40
C LEU A 48 -40.70 -138.94 -73.87
N PRO A 49 -41.77 -138.30 -74.40
CA PRO A 49 -42.11 -138.43 -75.81
C PRO A 49 -40.99 -137.86 -76.69
N PRO A 50 -40.75 -138.44 -77.89
CA PRO A 50 -39.72 -137.95 -78.81
C PRO A 50 -40.06 -136.53 -79.29
N ILE A 51 -39.03 -135.70 -79.49
CA ILE A 51 -39.21 -134.30 -79.91
C ILE A 51 -39.78 -134.25 -81.34
N PRO A 52 -40.91 -133.55 -81.58
CA PRO A 52 -41.45 -133.37 -82.93
C PRO A 52 -40.46 -132.67 -83.87
N ARG A 53 -40.35 -133.14 -85.12
CA ARG A 53 -39.39 -132.62 -86.14
C ARG A 53 -39.58 -131.14 -86.51
N GLN A 54 -40.68 -130.50 -86.13
CA GLN A 54 -40.92 -129.07 -86.34
C GLN A 54 -41.18 -128.37 -85.00
N GLY A 55 -40.15 -127.70 -84.46
CA GLY A 55 -40.33 -126.48 -83.66
C GLY A 55 -40.65 -126.60 -82.16
N GLY A 56 -40.21 -127.63 -81.44
CA GLY A 56 -40.30 -127.68 -79.96
C GLY A 56 -38.93 -127.62 -79.26
N ARG A 57 -38.77 -126.82 -78.19
CA ARG A 57 -37.57 -126.89 -77.33
C ARG A 57 -37.59 -128.19 -76.52
N PRO A 58 -36.47 -128.94 -76.40
CA PRO A 58 -36.38 -130.10 -75.53
C PRO A 58 -36.72 -129.70 -74.08
N THR A 59 -37.70 -130.35 -73.46
CA THR A 59 -37.99 -130.16 -72.03
C THR A 59 -37.52 -131.39 -71.25
N PRO A 60 -36.65 -131.25 -70.23
CA PRO A 60 -36.15 -132.40 -69.47
C PRO A 60 -37.19 -133.00 -68.51
N TYR A 61 -38.43 -132.53 -68.53
CA TYR A 61 -39.47 -132.94 -67.60
C TYR A 61 -40.71 -133.43 -68.32
N CYS A 62 -41.50 -134.26 -67.65
CA CYS A 62 -42.81 -134.68 -68.14
C CYS A 62 -43.69 -133.44 -68.41
N PRO A 63 -44.58 -133.52 -69.42
CA PRO A 63 -45.63 -132.51 -69.60
C PRO A 63 -46.47 -132.40 -68.32
N ALA A 64 -47.02 -131.21 -68.08
CA ALA A 64 -47.81 -130.94 -66.90
C ALA A 64 -49.08 -131.81 -66.89
N ASP A 65 -49.20 -132.68 -65.89
CA ASP A 65 -50.34 -133.57 -65.70
C ASP A 65 -51.00 -133.25 -64.34
N PRO A 66 -52.20 -132.62 -64.35
CA PRO A 66 -52.91 -132.25 -63.12
C PRO A 66 -53.32 -133.44 -62.25
N GLU A 67 -53.54 -134.62 -62.83
CA GLU A 67 -53.99 -135.79 -62.09
C GLU A 67 -52.85 -136.44 -61.30
N ARG A 68 -51.60 -136.25 -61.75
CA ARG A 68 -50.44 -136.95 -61.20
C ARG A 68 -49.95 -136.41 -59.85
N TYR A 69 -49.82 -135.08 -59.73
CA TYR A 69 -49.31 -134.44 -58.50
C TYR A 69 -50.29 -133.43 -57.91
N GLY A 70 -51.44 -133.21 -58.55
CA GLY A 70 -52.42 -132.20 -58.12
C GLY A 70 -51.98 -130.77 -58.44
N ARG A 71 -52.61 -129.82 -57.75
CA ARG A 71 -52.39 -128.38 -57.91
C ARG A 71 -51.97 -127.77 -56.58
N TRP A 72 -51.06 -126.81 -56.62
CA TRP A 72 -50.77 -125.93 -55.50
C TRP A 72 -51.36 -124.55 -55.80
N GLY A 73 -52.46 -124.24 -55.14
CA GLY A 73 -53.29 -123.08 -55.48
C GLY A 73 -53.74 -123.14 -56.95
N ALA A 74 -53.43 -122.09 -57.71
CA ALA A 74 -53.79 -121.98 -59.13
C ALA A 74 -52.82 -122.72 -60.09
N LYS A 75 -51.66 -123.21 -59.63
CA LYS A 75 -50.63 -123.83 -60.48
C LYS A 75 -50.67 -125.36 -60.41
N VAL A 76 -50.59 -126.03 -61.57
CA VAL A 76 -50.40 -127.49 -61.63
C VAL A 76 -48.99 -127.83 -61.16
N ILE A 77 -48.86 -128.77 -60.22
CA ILE A 77 -47.56 -129.17 -59.71
C ILE A 77 -46.86 -129.99 -60.79
N THR A 78 -45.75 -129.47 -61.30
CA THR A 78 -44.97 -130.12 -62.36
C THR A 78 -43.71 -130.78 -61.80
N CYS A 79 -43.18 -131.77 -62.54
CA CYS A 79 -41.89 -132.38 -62.24
C CYS A 79 -40.76 -131.34 -62.12
N ALA A 80 -40.81 -130.25 -62.91
CA ALA A 80 -39.82 -129.18 -62.85
C ALA A 80 -39.85 -128.43 -61.51
N MET A 81 -41.06 -128.13 -61.00
CA MET A 81 -41.24 -127.45 -59.72
C MET A 81 -40.78 -128.32 -58.56
N LEU A 82 -41.10 -129.61 -58.58
CA LEU A 82 -40.70 -130.52 -57.52
C LEU A 82 -39.18 -130.74 -57.47
N ASP A 83 -38.50 -130.71 -58.61
CA ASP A 83 -37.04 -130.82 -58.67
C ASP A 83 -36.35 -129.59 -58.07
N GLU A 84 -36.91 -128.40 -58.30
CA GLU A 84 -36.42 -127.14 -57.72
C GLU A 84 -36.62 -127.07 -56.20
N GLN A 85 -37.81 -127.45 -55.71
CA GLN A 85 -38.06 -127.49 -54.27
C GLN A 85 -37.16 -128.49 -53.56
N ARG A 86 -36.84 -129.61 -54.23
CA ARG A 86 -35.85 -130.56 -53.72
C ARG A 86 -34.45 -129.96 -53.67
N GLU A 87 -34.02 -129.17 -54.64
CA GLU A 87 -32.70 -128.53 -54.61
C GLU A 87 -32.54 -127.57 -53.43
N ILE A 88 -33.57 -126.75 -53.18
CA ILE A 88 -33.62 -125.88 -51.99
C ILE A 88 -33.53 -126.74 -50.72
N TRP A 89 -34.33 -127.80 -50.65
CA TRP A 89 -34.31 -128.71 -49.51
C TRP A 89 -32.94 -129.33 -49.27
N VAL A 90 -32.30 -129.85 -50.31
CA VAL A 90 -30.96 -130.45 -50.21
C VAL A 90 -29.91 -129.42 -49.81
N THR A 91 -30.04 -128.16 -50.23
CA THR A 91 -29.11 -127.09 -49.84
C THR A 91 -29.23 -126.72 -48.36
N VAL A 92 -30.46 -126.70 -47.83
CA VAL A 92 -30.72 -126.31 -46.44
C VAL A 92 -30.53 -127.49 -45.48
N TYR A 93 -30.94 -128.70 -45.87
CA TYR A 93 -31.03 -129.86 -44.98
C TYR A 93 -30.13 -131.04 -45.38
N GLY A 94 -29.59 -131.08 -46.60
CA GLY A 94 -28.77 -132.19 -47.11
C GLY A 94 -29.56 -133.27 -47.88
N PRO A 95 -28.88 -134.15 -48.64
CA PRO A 95 -29.51 -135.10 -49.56
C PRO A 95 -30.28 -136.25 -48.89
N ASP A 96 -29.92 -136.59 -47.65
CA ASP A 96 -30.43 -137.76 -46.93
C ASP A 96 -31.63 -137.45 -46.01
N GLN A 97 -32.04 -136.19 -45.92
CA GLN A 97 -33.16 -135.77 -45.08
C GLN A 97 -34.52 -135.96 -45.78
N PRO A 98 -35.50 -136.66 -45.17
CA PRO A 98 -36.83 -136.83 -45.75
C PRO A 98 -37.56 -135.48 -45.85
N MET A 99 -38.03 -135.11 -47.06
CA MET A 99 -38.80 -133.89 -47.35
C MET A 99 -40.22 -133.92 -46.72
N THR A 100 -40.30 -133.89 -45.39
CA THR A 100 -41.57 -134.03 -44.67
C THR A 100 -41.76 -133.04 -43.52
N GLN A 101 -40.72 -132.34 -43.02
CA GLN A 101 -40.85 -131.40 -41.88
C GLN A 101 -39.90 -130.20 -41.97
N LEU A 102 -40.44 -128.99 -42.16
CA LEU A 102 -39.68 -127.73 -42.09
C LEU A 102 -39.36 -127.42 -40.61
N ASP A 103 -38.08 -127.30 -40.25
CA ASP A 103 -37.69 -126.99 -38.87
C ASP A 103 -37.58 -125.47 -38.67
N THR A 104 -38.67 -124.86 -38.22
CA THR A 104 -38.73 -123.42 -37.90
C THR A 104 -37.76 -123.03 -36.77
N ARG A 105 -37.32 -124.00 -35.96
CA ARG A 105 -36.46 -123.75 -34.80
C ARG A 105 -35.02 -123.42 -35.23
N ALA A 106 -34.51 -124.10 -36.25
CA ALA A 106 -33.19 -123.82 -36.83
C ALA A 106 -33.12 -122.42 -37.45
N LEU A 107 -34.23 -121.95 -38.03
CA LEU A 107 -34.32 -120.61 -38.63
C LEU A 107 -34.34 -119.51 -37.56
N ASP A 108 -35.09 -119.72 -36.47
CA ASP A 108 -35.11 -118.81 -35.31
C ASP A 108 -33.74 -118.73 -34.62
N GLU A 109 -33.02 -119.86 -34.48
CA GLU A 109 -31.67 -119.88 -33.90
C GLU A 109 -30.66 -119.08 -34.72
N GLN A 110 -30.72 -119.17 -36.06
CA GLN A 110 -29.84 -118.37 -36.93
C GLN A 110 -30.17 -116.87 -36.89
N LEU A 111 -31.45 -116.50 -36.86
CA LEU A 111 -31.88 -115.10 -36.71
C LEU A 111 -31.50 -114.53 -35.33
N GLY A 112 -31.68 -115.32 -34.26
CA GLY A 112 -31.25 -114.96 -32.91
C GLY A 112 -29.74 -114.76 -32.82
N SER A 113 -28.94 -115.64 -33.46
CA SER A 113 -27.49 -115.48 -33.53
C SER A 113 -27.08 -114.20 -34.26
N ALA A 114 -27.70 -113.89 -35.40
CA ALA A 114 -27.39 -112.68 -36.17
C ALA A 114 -27.76 -111.40 -35.41
N LEU A 115 -28.91 -111.37 -34.73
CA LEU A 115 -29.31 -110.24 -33.88
C LEU A 115 -28.39 -110.08 -32.66
N SER A 116 -28.01 -111.19 -32.01
CA SER A 116 -27.09 -111.15 -30.86
C SER A 116 -25.70 -110.62 -31.23
N ALA A 117 -25.25 -110.81 -32.48
CA ALA A 117 -23.99 -110.27 -32.98
C ALA A 117 -24.04 -108.74 -33.23
N LEU A 118 -25.23 -108.16 -33.38
CA LEU A 118 -25.42 -106.72 -33.58
C LEU A 118 -25.58 -105.95 -32.26
N GLU A 119 -25.93 -106.63 -31.17
CA GLU A 119 -26.11 -106.01 -29.84
C GLU A 119 -24.83 -105.31 -29.32
N PRO A 120 -23.61 -105.87 -29.45
CA PRO A 120 -22.38 -105.18 -29.04
C PRO A 120 -22.13 -103.90 -29.83
N LEU A 121 -22.43 -103.89 -31.14
CA LEU A 121 -22.30 -102.70 -31.98
C LEU A 121 -23.31 -101.62 -31.59
N HIS A 122 -24.53 -102.01 -31.20
CA HIS A 122 -25.53 -101.08 -30.70
C HIS A 122 -25.13 -100.47 -29.35
N ALA A 123 -24.53 -101.27 -28.47
CA ALA A 123 -23.98 -100.81 -27.20
C ALA A 123 -22.80 -99.85 -27.39
N GLU A 124 -21.87 -100.14 -28.31
CA GLU A 124 -20.74 -99.25 -28.64
C GLU A 124 -21.21 -97.93 -29.27
N LEU A 125 -22.18 -97.96 -30.20
CA LEU A 125 -22.74 -96.74 -30.78
C LEU A 125 -23.46 -95.89 -29.73
N SER A 126 -24.17 -96.52 -28.79
CA SER A 126 -24.80 -95.83 -27.67
C SER A 126 -23.78 -95.23 -26.70
N ALA A 127 -22.69 -95.95 -26.43
CA ALA A 127 -21.57 -95.47 -25.61
C ALA A 127 -20.83 -94.30 -26.30
N LEU A 128 -20.59 -94.37 -27.61
CA LEU A 128 -20.01 -93.26 -28.36
C LEU A 128 -20.92 -92.03 -28.39
N ARG A 129 -22.23 -92.24 -28.59
CA ARG A 129 -23.22 -91.16 -28.58
C ARG A 129 -23.29 -90.46 -27.23
N THR A 130 -23.28 -91.21 -26.13
CA THR A 130 -23.26 -90.66 -24.77
C THR A 130 -21.94 -89.95 -24.48
N HIS A 131 -20.81 -90.55 -24.84
CA HIS A 131 -19.49 -89.92 -24.68
C HIS A 131 -19.37 -88.59 -25.42
N VAL A 132 -19.83 -88.51 -26.69
CA VAL A 132 -19.83 -87.26 -27.47
C VAL A 132 -20.79 -86.24 -26.85
N ALA A 133 -21.98 -86.66 -26.41
CA ALA A 133 -22.92 -85.78 -25.72
C ALA A 133 -22.32 -85.20 -24.42
N ASP A 134 -21.66 -86.02 -23.61
CA ASP A 134 -21.00 -85.59 -22.38
C ASP A 134 -19.81 -84.66 -22.65
N GLN A 135 -18.97 -84.97 -23.66
CA GLN A 135 -17.86 -84.11 -24.05
C GLN A 135 -18.32 -82.76 -24.59
N THR A 136 -19.38 -82.73 -25.40
CA THR A 136 -19.96 -81.48 -25.89
C THR A 136 -20.59 -80.68 -24.77
N ALA A 137 -21.32 -81.31 -23.84
CA ALA A 137 -21.84 -80.64 -22.66
C ALA A 137 -20.72 -80.08 -21.77
N ALA A 138 -19.65 -80.84 -21.55
CA ALA A 138 -18.48 -80.40 -20.79
C ALA A 138 -17.75 -79.23 -21.47
N ALA A 139 -17.58 -79.27 -22.79
CA ALA A 139 -16.96 -78.20 -23.57
C ALA A 139 -17.80 -76.92 -23.57
N LEU A 140 -19.13 -77.03 -23.69
CA LEU A 140 -20.04 -75.90 -23.59
C LEU A 140 -19.99 -75.28 -22.18
N LYS A 141 -20.03 -76.11 -21.14
CA LYS A 141 -19.91 -75.64 -19.75
C LYS A 141 -18.57 -74.94 -19.50
N ALA A 142 -17.46 -75.51 -19.98
CA ALA A 142 -16.14 -74.89 -19.84
C ALA A 142 -16.04 -73.56 -20.60
N ARG A 143 -16.72 -73.45 -21.75
CA ARG A 143 -16.82 -72.18 -22.49
C ARG A 143 -17.64 -71.14 -21.73
N GLU A 144 -18.78 -71.51 -21.17
CA GLU A 144 -19.61 -70.62 -20.35
C GLU A 144 -18.84 -70.12 -19.12
N GLU A 145 -18.11 -71.01 -18.44
CA GLU A 145 -17.24 -70.65 -17.31
C GLU A 145 -16.11 -69.70 -17.72
N ALA A 146 -15.49 -69.91 -18.89
CA ALA A 146 -14.46 -69.01 -19.42
C ALA A 146 -15.03 -67.63 -19.86
N GLU A 147 -16.22 -67.59 -20.43
CA GLU A 147 -16.92 -66.35 -20.78
C GLU A 147 -17.30 -65.57 -19.51
N ALA A 148 -17.81 -66.25 -18.48
CA ALA A 148 -18.09 -65.65 -17.18
C ALA A 148 -16.81 -65.08 -16.51
N ALA A 149 -15.71 -65.84 -16.52
CA ALA A 149 -14.44 -65.39 -15.97
C ALA A 149 -13.85 -64.20 -16.75
N ARG A 150 -14.01 -64.17 -18.08
CA ARG A 150 -13.62 -63.02 -18.90
C ARG A 150 -14.43 -61.79 -18.55
N ASP A 151 -15.75 -61.93 -18.43
CA ASP A 151 -16.64 -60.82 -18.12
C ASP A 151 -16.37 -60.27 -16.71
N GLU A 152 -16.11 -61.14 -15.73
CA GLU A 152 -15.66 -60.72 -14.40
C GLU A 152 -14.32 -59.97 -14.44
N ALA A 153 -13.34 -60.46 -15.20
CA ALA A 153 -12.05 -59.79 -15.37
C ALA A 153 -12.19 -58.40 -16.04
N LEU A 154 -13.11 -58.27 -17.00
CA LEU A 154 -13.42 -56.98 -17.63
C LEU A 154 -14.06 -55.99 -16.65
N GLU A 155 -14.98 -56.45 -15.80
CA GLU A 155 -15.58 -55.62 -14.75
C GLU A 155 -14.55 -55.19 -13.69
N GLN A 156 -13.67 -56.10 -13.25
CA GLN A 156 -12.57 -55.77 -12.35
C GLN A 156 -11.60 -54.75 -12.98
N ALA A 157 -11.28 -54.90 -14.26
CA ALA A 157 -10.44 -53.93 -14.98
C ALA A 157 -11.12 -52.56 -15.12
N ARG A 158 -12.44 -52.51 -15.32
CA ARG A 158 -13.22 -51.25 -15.34
C ARG A 158 -13.21 -50.58 -13.96
N ALA A 159 -13.44 -51.35 -12.90
CA ALA A 159 -13.39 -50.84 -11.52
C ALA A 159 -12.00 -50.27 -11.18
N ALA A 160 -10.92 -51.01 -11.47
CA ALA A 160 -9.55 -50.56 -11.22
C ALA A 160 -9.19 -49.29 -12.02
N ASN A 161 -9.65 -49.18 -13.27
CA ASN A 161 -9.46 -47.96 -14.07
C ASN A 161 -10.25 -46.78 -13.52
N ALA A 162 -11.46 -47.00 -13.02
CA ALA A 162 -12.26 -45.95 -12.37
C ALA A 162 -11.60 -45.48 -11.06
N GLU A 163 -11.12 -46.39 -10.22
CA GLU A 163 -10.37 -46.06 -9.01
C GLU A 163 -9.09 -45.29 -9.31
N ARG A 164 -8.34 -45.71 -10.34
CA ARG A 164 -7.15 -44.98 -10.80
C ARG A 164 -7.50 -43.57 -11.27
N ALA A 165 -8.58 -43.41 -12.03
CA ALA A 165 -9.03 -42.10 -12.47
C ALA A 165 -9.43 -41.20 -11.29
N HIS A 166 -10.15 -41.75 -10.30
CA HIS A 166 -10.47 -41.05 -9.06
C HIS A 166 -9.22 -40.65 -8.26
N ALA A 167 -8.24 -41.54 -8.13
CA ALA A 167 -6.99 -41.26 -7.43
C ALA A 167 -6.17 -40.16 -8.13
N VAL A 168 -6.14 -40.14 -9.47
CA VAL A 168 -5.48 -39.07 -10.24
C VAL A 168 -6.20 -37.74 -10.04
N ALA A 169 -7.53 -37.71 -10.15
CA ALA A 169 -8.32 -36.49 -9.92
C ALA A 169 -8.12 -35.94 -8.51
N ALA A 170 -8.17 -36.81 -7.48
CA ALA A 170 -7.92 -36.41 -6.10
C ALA A 170 -6.48 -35.88 -5.88
N ALA A 171 -5.49 -36.45 -6.56
CA ALA A 171 -4.11 -35.96 -6.51
C ALA A 171 -3.95 -34.59 -7.21
N GLU A 172 -4.66 -34.35 -8.31
CA GLU A 172 -4.68 -33.06 -9.00
C GLU A 172 -5.37 -31.99 -8.15
N GLU A 173 -6.52 -32.30 -7.55
CA GLU A 173 -7.21 -31.41 -6.59
C GLU A 173 -6.33 -31.07 -5.39
N ALA A 174 -5.63 -32.05 -4.82
CA ALA A 174 -4.72 -31.83 -3.70
C ALA A 174 -3.55 -30.90 -4.07
N ARG A 175 -2.97 -31.04 -5.27
CA ARG A 175 -1.92 -30.14 -5.76
C ARG A 175 -2.44 -28.72 -5.98
N ALA A 176 -3.61 -28.57 -6.59
CA ALA A 176 -4.24 -27.27 -6.80
C ALA A 176 -4.55 -26.58 -5.46
N ALA A 177 -5.01 -27.34 -4.45
CA ALA A 177 -5.25 -26.81 -3.11
C ALA A 177 -3.94 -26.40 -2.41
N GLU A 178 -2.85 -27.16 -2.57
CA GLU A 178 -1.53 -26.80 -2.03
C GLU A 178 -0.98 -25.52 -2.68
N GLU A 179 -1.10 -25.39 -4.01
CA GLU A 179 -0.70 -24.18 -4.74
C GLU A 179 -1.52 -22.96 -4.31
N ALA A 180 -2.84 -23.11 -4.17
CA ALA A 180 -3.70 -22.05 -3.66
C ALA A 180 -3.33 -21.65 -2.21
N ALA A 181 -3.03 -22.62 -1.34
CA ALA A 181 -2.60 -22.36 0.03
C ALA A 181 -1.23 -21.65 0.10
N LYS A 182 -0.28 -22.02 -0.78
CA LYS A 182 1.01 -21.33 -0.90
C LYS A 182 0.82 -19.88 -1.35
N HIS A 183 0.03 -19.66 -2.40
CA HIS A 183 -0.28 -18.31 -2.88
C HIS A 183 -0.95 -17.47 -1.79
N GLN A 184 -1.93 -18.02 -1.07
CA GLN A 184 -2.57 -17.30 0.03
C GLN A 184 -1.57 -16.97 1.14
N SER A 185 -0.68 -17.90 1.51
CA SER A 185 0.36 -17.63 2.51
C SER A 185 1.35 -16.54 2.07
N GLU A 186 1.62 -16.41 0.77
CA GLU A 186 2.48 -15.35 0.22
C GLU A 186 1.77 -13.99 0.28
N VAL A 187 0.49 -13.94 -0.10
CA VAL A 187 -0.36 -12.74 0.04
C VAL A 187 -0.44 -12.32 1.51
N ASP A 188 -0.75 -13.23 2.43
CA ASP A 188 -0.83 -12.93 3.86
C ASP A 188 0.54 -12.49 4.44
N ARG A 189 1.66 -12.97 3.88
CA ARG A 189 2.99 -12.50 4.27
C ARG A 189 3.23 -11.08 3.76
N ALA A 190 2.94 -10.82 2.49
CA ALA A 190 3.07 -9.48 1.89
C ALA A 190 2.19 -8.44 2.61
N GLU A 191 0.95 -8.79 2.96
CA GLU A 191 0.05 -7.91 3.72
C GLU A 191 0.58 -7.62 5.13
N ARG A 192 1.13 -8.63 5.82
CA ARG A 192 1.76 -8.43 7.14
C ARG A 192 3.01 -7.56 7.05
N ASP A 193 3.87 -7.79 6.07
CA ASP A 193 5.08 -6.99 5.87
C ASP A 193 4.71 -5.54 5.55
N ALA A 194 3.73 -5.31 4.66
CA ALA A 194 3.21 -3.97 4.38
C ALA A 194 2.59 -3.31 5.63
N ALA A 195 1.86 -4.06 6.47
CA ALA A 195 1.31 -3.54 7.72
C ALA A 195 2.41 -3.16 8.73
N LEU A 196 3.49 -3.94 8.82
CA LEU A 196 4.66 -3.63 9.65
C LEU A 196 5.41 -2.39 9.17
N GLU A 197 5.62 -2.27 7.85
CA GLU A 197 6.23 -1.09 7.24
C GLU A 197 5.39 0.17 7.52
N ASN A 198 4.08 0.10 7.29
CA ASN A 198 3.16 1.19 7.59
C ASN A 198 3.16 1.57 9.07
N ALA A 199 3.16 0.59 9.99
CA ALA A 199 3.26 0.85 11.43
C ALA A 199 4.59 1.52 11.81
N SER A 200 5.70 1.10 11.18
CA SER A 200 7.01 1.70 11.40
C SER A 200 7.08 3.15 10.87
N ALA A 201 6.48 3.40 9.71
CA ALA A 201 6.38 4.74 9.12
C ALA A 201 5.52 5.65 9.98
N ALA A 202 4.38 5.16 10.49
CA ALA A 202 3.51 5.90 11.40
C ALA A 202 4.21 6.27 12.71
N ARG A 203 5.00 5.35 13.29
CA ARG A 203 5.82 5.63 14.49
C ARG A 203 6.87 6.72 14.23
N LYS A 204 7.62 6.61 13.12
CA LYS A 204 8.60 7.64 12.73
C LYS A 204 7.94 9.00 12.50
N ALA A 205 6.77 9.03 11.87
CA ALA A 205 6.02 10.26 11.67
C ALA A 205 5.55 10.87 13.00
N GLN A 206 5.11 10.04 13.96
CA GLN A 206 4.75 10.48 15.30
C GLN A 206 5.94 11.04 16.07
N GLU A 207 7.10 10.36 16.03
CA GLU A 207 8.34 10.84 16.65
C GLU A 207 8.78 12.19 16.07
N ALA A 208 8.73 12.34 14.74
CA ALA A 208 9.03 13.61 14.08
C ALA A 208 8.05 14.72 14.48
N ALA A 209 6.75 14.42 14.58
CA ALA A 209 5.75 15.38 15.03
C ALA A 209 5.96 15.83 16.49
N LEU A 210 6.34 14.91 17.38
CA LEU A 210 6.69 15.22 18.76
C LEU A 210 7.95 16.08 18.83
N ALA A 211 8.99 15.77 18.06
CA ALA A 211 10.21 16.57 17.99
C ALA A 211 9.93 18.01 17.54
N VAL A 212 9.09 18.20 16.51
CA VAL A 212 8.67 19.53 16.04
C VAL A 212 7.88 20.28 17.11
N ARG A 213 6.98 19.60 17.83
CA ARG A 213 6.24 20.21 18.94
C ARG A 213 7.18 20.66 20.05
N ASP A 214 8.11 19.80 20.47
CA ASP A 214 9.05 20.12 21.54
C ASP A 214 10.00 21.25 21.14
N GLU A 215 10.42 21.31 19.87
CA GLU A 215 11.16 22.45 19.33
C GLU A 215 10.33 23.75 19.34
N ALA A 216 9.06 23.68 18.96
CA ALA A 216 8.15 24.83 19.01
C ALA A 216 7.91 25.33 20.45
N GLU A 217 7.76 24.42 21.42
CA GLU A 217 7.64 24.77 22.84
C GLU A 217 8.93 25.42 23.37
N ASN A 218 10.10 24.86 23.04
CA ASN A 218 11.39 25.45 23.39
C ASN A 218 11.60 26.83 22.75
N ASN A 219 11.18 27.01 21.50
CA ASN A 219 11.22 28.30 20.81
C ASN A 219 10.29 29.31 21.47
N ARG A 220 9.07 28.90 21.85
CA ARG A 220 8.13 29.73 22.58
C ARG A 220 8.71 30.16 23.93
N GLN A 221 9.32 29.24 24.67
CA GLN A 221 9.94 29.52 25.96
C GLN A 221 11.10 30.52 25.81
N ARG A 222 12.00 30.32 24.85
CA ARG A 222 13.08 31.27 24.53
C ARG A 222 12.55 32.65 24.17
N ALA A 223 11.47 32.73 23.38
CA ALA A 223 10.85 34.01 23.03
C ALA A 223 10.25 34.72 24.25
N LEU A 224 9.62 33.98 25.17
CA LEU A 224 9.10 34.53 26.42
C LEU A 224 10.23 35.04 27.33
N GLU A 225 11.33 34.31 27.45
CA GLU A 225 12.52 34.74 28.22
C GLU A 225 13.16 36.00 27.61
N GLN A 226 13.26 36.07 26.29
CA GLN A 226 13.74 37.27 25.59
C GLN A 226 12.81 38.47 25.82
N ALA A 227 11.49 38.27 25.77
CA ALA A 227 10.52 39.31 26.05
C ALA A 227 10.59 39.80 27.51
N ALA A 228 10.76 38.89 28.47
CA ALA A 228 10.95 39.24 29.88
C ALA A 228 12.25 40.04 30.08
N SER A 229 13.38 39.58 29.53
CA SER A 229 14.67 40.29 29.57
C SER A 229 14.59 41.69 28.94
N ALA A 230 13.88 41.82 27.81
CA ALA A 230 13.65 43.12 27.18
C ALA A 230 12.80 44.04 28.07
N HIS A 231 11.77 43.51 28.73
CA HIS A 231 10.93 44.27 29.65
C HIS A 231 11.71 44.74 30.89
N ASP A 232 12.56 43.89 31.45
CA ASP A 232 13.46 44.25 32.56
C ASP A 232 14.43 45.35 32.13
N ARG A 233 14.99 45.27 30.92
CA ARG A 233 15.87 46.31 30.36
C ARG A 233 15.15 47.64 30.15
N VAL A 234 13.91 47.62 29.65
CA VAL A 234 13.09 48.83 29.51
C VAL A 234 12.81 49.44 30.89
N THR A 235 12.48 48.62 31.88
CA THR A 235 12.23 49.08 33.26
C THR A 235 13.49 49.69 33.88
N ALA A 236 14.66 49.07 33.66
CA ALA A 236 15.94 49.61 34.11
C ALA A 236 16.26 50.98 33.47
N LEU A 237 16.08 51.10 32.14
CA LEU A 237 16.27 52.35 31.42
C LEU A 237 15.28 53.44 31.86
N GLN A 238 14.02 53.08 32.14
CA GLN A 238 13.04 54.04 32.67
C GLN A 238 13.46 54.57 34.05
N ARG A 239 13.98 53.70 34.93
CA ARG A 239 14.54 54.10 36.22
C ARG A 239 15.75 55.01 36.04
N GLU A 240 16.68 54.67 35.15
CA GLU A 240 17.85 55.49 34.86
C GLU A 240 17.48 56.86 34.31
N ILE A 241 16.55 56.93 33.34
CA ILE A 241 16.02 58.20 32.82
C ILE A 241 15.36 59.02 33.93
N SER A 242 14.58 58.38 34.82
CA SER A 242 13.94 59.09 35.93
C SER A 242 14.96 59.64 36.92
N ALA A 243 16.02 58.90 37.21
CA ALA A 243 17.12 59.35 38.07
C ALA A 243 17.89 60.52 37.41
N LEU A 244 18.24 60.40 36.14
CA LEU A 244 18.90 61.46 35.37
C LEU A 244 18.05 62.73 35.27
N ARG A 245 16.72 62.59 35.16
CA ARG A 245 15.80 63.74 35.20
C ARG A 245 15.77 64.39 36.57
N ALA A 246 15.75 63.62 37.65
CA ALA A 246 15.79 64.15 39.01
C ALA A 246 17.09 64.92 39.24
N THR A 247 18.25 64.33 38.91
CA THR A 247 19.54 65.01 39.04
C THR A 247 19.63 66.26 38.15
N ALA A 248 19.14 66.21 36.90
CA ALA A 248 19.15 67.39 36.03
C ALA A 248 18.26 68.52 36.55
N VAL A 249 17.14 68.21 37.22
CA VAL A 249 16.29 69.21 37.88
C VAL A 249 17.00 69.81 39.09
N GLU A 250 17.64 68.98 39.92
CA GLU A 250 18.45 69.43 41.06
C GLU A 250 19.60 70.33 40.62
N ASP A 251 20.35 69.94 39.57
CA ASP A 251 21.44 70.73 38.99
C ASP A 251 20.94 72.08 38.46
N LEU A 252 19.77 72.11 37.80
CA LEU A 252 19.17 73.33 37.28
C LEU A 252 18.68 74.25 38.41
N GLU A 253 18.12 73.70 39.49
CA GLU A 253 17.77 74.46 40.68
C GLU A 253 19.02 75.03 41.37
N GLN A 254 20.08 74.23 41.51
CA GLN A 254 21.34 74.68 42.09
C GLN A 254 21.99 75.78 41.25
N ALA A 255 21.99 75.65 39.92
CA ALA A 255 22.47 76.69 39.01
C ALA A 255 21.65 77.98 39.13
N ARG A 256 20.31 77.87 39.26
CA ARG A 256 19.43 79.04 39.50
C ARG A 256 19.73 79.72 40.82
N ARG A 257 19.95 78.97 41.91
CA ARG A 257 20.33 79.53 43.23
C ARG A 257 21.67 80.25 43.15
N THR A 258 22.68 79.59 42.58
CA THR A 258 24.02 80.16 42.39
C THR A 258 23.98 81.45 41.56
N ALA A 259 23.19 81.48 40.48
CA ALA A 259 23.02 82.68 39.66
C ALA A 259 22.31 83.81 40.41
N ALA A 260 21.30 83.50 41.23
CA ALA A 260 20.60 84.47 42.06
C ALA A 260 21.51 85.05 43.16
N GLU A 261 22.32 84.21 43.81
CA GLU A 261 23.33 84.61 44.78
C GLU A 261 24.37 85.54 44.14
N ALA A 262 24.96 85.14 43.01
CA ALA A 262 25.91 85.97 42.28
C ALA A 262 25.32 87.32 41.83
N GLN A 263 24.05 87.36 41.42
CA GLN A 263 23.35 88.61 41.09
C GLN A 263 23.14 89.49 42.33
N GLN A 264 22.81 88.92 43.48
CA GLN A 264 22.67 89.66 44.74
C GLN A 264 24.02 90.21 45.21
N GLU A 265 25.07 89.40 45.17
CA GLU A 265 26.43 89.82 45.50
C GLU A 265 26.91 90.96 44.59
N LEU A 266 26.70 90.85 43.28
CA LEU A 266 27.05 91.90 42.33
C LEU A 266 26.26 93.20 42.59
N ARG A 267 24.96 93.10 42.90
CA ARG A 267 24.15 94.28 43.27
C ARG A 267 24.66 94.91 44.56
N ALA A 268 24.97 94.11 45.57
CA ALA A 268 25.51 94.58 46.83
C ALA A 268 26.87 95.26 46.64
N SER A 269 27.78 94.67 45.83
CA SER A 269 29.09 95.23 45.55
C SER A 269 29.01 96.55 44.78
N LEU A 270 28.17 96.63 43.74
CA LEU A 270 27.95 97.86 42.98
C LEU A 270 27.32 98.96 43.85
N THR A 271 26.39 98.61 44.74
CA THR A 271 25.78 99.57 45.67
C THR A 271 26.82 100.09 46.67
N ALA A 272 27.62 99.20 47.26
CA ALA A 272 28.71 99.58 48.17
C ALA A 272 29.77 100.45 47.47
N GLU A 273 30.14 100.14 46.23
CA GLU A 273 31.07 100.95 45.44
C GLU A 273 30.49 102.33 45.13
N HIS A 274 29.21 102.39 44.74
CA HIS A 274 28.51 103.65 44.49
C HIS A 274 28.46 104.51 45.76
N GLU A 275 28.11 103.93 46.91
CA GLU A 275 28.14 104.63 48.19
C GLU A 275 29.54 105.12 48.57
N SER A 276 30.58 104.31 48.36
CA SER A 276 31.97 104.70 48.61
C SER A 276 32.37 105.90 47.75
N ARG A 277 32.10 105.86 46.43
CA ARG A 277 32.38 106.97 45.51
C ARG A 277 31.62 108.24 45.90
N MET A 278 30.35 108.11 46.32
CA MET A 278 29.56 109.24 46.79
C MET A 278 30.13 109.85 48.07
N ARG A 279 30.57 109.03 49.04
CA ARG A 279 31.22 109.50 50.27
C ARG A 279 32.55 110.21 49.97
N GLU A 280 33.38 109.63 49.10
CA GLU A 280 34.64 110.24 48.65
C GLU A 280 34.41 111.58 47.95
N GLN A 281 33.42 111.66 47.05
CA GLN A 281 33.09 112.91 46.35
C GLN A 281 32.58 113.97 47.32
N GLN A 282 31.70 113.60 48.27
CA GLN A 282 31.24 114.51 49.33
C GLN A 282 32.39 115.00 50.19
N GLN A 283 33.35 114.14 50.53
CA GLN A 283 34.53 114.53 51.29
C GLN A 283 35.40 115.51 50.52
N ARG A 284 35.70 115.24 49.24
CA ARG A 284 36.45 116.17 48.37
C ARG A 284 35.77 117.53 48.25
N LEU A 285 34.44 117.56 48.13
CA LEU A 285 33.68 118.82 48.08
C LEU A 285 33.77 119.59 49.41
N ARG A 286 33.76 118.89 50.56
CA ARG A 286 33.96 119.51 51.87
C ARG A 286 35.38 120.06 52.05
N GLU A 287 36.39 119.31 51.60
CA GLU A 287 37.79 119.75 51.62
C GLU A 287 37.98 120.98 50.73
N GLN A 288 37.44 120.98 49.51
CA GLN A 288 37.45 122.14 48.61
C GLN A 288 36.73 123.35 49.21
N ALA A 289 35.59 123.14 49.87
CA ALA A 289 34.88 124.22 50.57
C ALA A 289 35.71 124.79 51.73
N ALA A 290 36.35 123.94 52.53
CA ALA A 290 37.22 124.36 53.62
C ALA A 290 38.45 125.13 53.11
N GLU A 291 39.10 124.65 52.03
CA GLU A 291 40.20 125.37 51.39
C GLU A 291 39.76 126.73 50.84
N ALA A 292 38.56 126.82 50.25
CA ALA A 292 38.01 128.07 49.77
C ALA A 292 37.74 129.05 50.93
N ASP A 293 37.16 128.57 52.03
CA ASP A 293 36.94 129.36 53.25
C ASP A 293 38.25 129.85 53.86
N ASP A 294 39.30 129.02 53.87
CA ASP A 294 40.64 129.40 54.32
C ASP A 294 41.26 130.47 53.42
N ARG A 295 41.10 130.35 52.10
CA ARG A 295 41.54 131.39 51.15
C ARG A 295 40.81 132.71 51.39
N VAL A 296 39.48 132.67 51.55
CA VAL A 296 38.68 133.88 51.86
C VAL A 296 39.15 134.51 53.17
N ARG A 297 39.32 133.73 54.24
CA ARG A 297 39.83 134.20 55.53
C ARG A 297 41.23 134.82 55.40
N SER A 298 42.13 134.20 54.64
CA SER A 298 43.49 134.74 54.42
C SER A 298 43.47 136.07 53.67
N VAL A 299 42.61 136.21 52.66
CA VAL A 299 42.44 137.46 51.89
C VAL A 299 41.82 138.54 52.75
N GLN A 300 40.83 138.20 53.59
CA GLN A 300 40.23 139.12 54.56
C GLN A 300 41.28 139.64 55.55
N VAL A 301 42.07 138.75 56.17
CA VAL A 301 43.14 139.15 57.09
C VAL A 301 44.17 140.06 56.40
N ALA A 302 44.58 139.75 55.17
CA ALA A 302 45.51 140.58 54.40
C ALA A 302 44.89 141.92 53.97
N ALA A 303 43.58 141.98 53.73
CA ALA A 303 42.86 143.22 53.47
C ALA A 303 42.78 144.08 54.74
N ASP A 304 42.43 143.48 55.89
CA ASP A 304 42.36 144.15 57.18
C ASP A 304 43.72 144.70 57.61
N GLN A 305 44.81 143.96 57.37
CA GLN A 305 46.18 144.45 57.60
C GLN A 305 46.51 145.66 56.73
N ARG A 306 46.20 145.62 55.42
CA ARG A 306 46.41 146.77 54.53
C ARG A 306 45.57 147.98 54.93
N VAL A 307 44.33 147.78 55.38
CA VAL A 307 43.48 148.84 55.92
C VAL A 307 44.09 149.44 57.18
N ALA A 308 44.61 148.61 58.10
CA ALA A 308 45.27 149.07 59.32
C ALA A 308 46.57 149.85 59.01
N GLU A 309 47.40 149.37 58.07
CA GLU A 309 48.60 150.08 57.60
C GLU A 309 48.26 151.41 56.95
N ALA A 310 47.27 151.45 56.05
CA ALA A 310 46.81 152.68 55.42
C ALA A 310 46.24 153.67 56.44
N ALA A 311 45.50 153.19 57.45
CA ALA A 311 45.01 154.02 58.55
C ALA A 311 46.15 154.59 59.41
N ALA A 312 47.20 153.79 59.67
CA ALA A 312 48.39 154.25 60.39
C ALA A 312 49.18 155.28 59.57
N GLN A 313 49.36 155.06 58.26
CA GLN A 313 49.99 156.03 57.36
C GLN A 313 49.19 157.34 57.29
N LEU A 314 47.86 157.27 57.22
CA LEU A 314 46.99 158.44 57.24
C LEU A 314 47.11 159.20 58.57
N SER A 315 47.12 158.49 59.70
CA SER A 315 47.31 159.10 61.02
C SER A 315 48.67 159.80 61.13
N GLN A 316 49.73 159.15 60.67
CA GLN A 316 51.08 159.72 60.64
C GLN A 316 51.20 160.93 59.71
N ALA A 317 50.58 160.89 58.53
CA ALA A 317 50.54 162.01 57.59
C ALA A 317 49.76 163.20 58.19
N THR A 318 48.64 162.93 58.86
CA THR A 318 47.84 163.96 59.53
C THR A 318 48.64 164.61 60.68
N LYS A 319 49.36 163.81 61.46
CA LYS A 319 50.25 164.31 62.51
C LYS A 319 51.38 165.17 61.95
N THR A 320 52.05 164.70 60.90
CA THR A 320 53.12 165.44 60.21
C THR A 320 52.59 166.76 59.64
N TYR A 321 51.41 166.74 59.01
CA TYR A 321 50.74 167.94 58.53
C TYR A 321 50.41 168.93 59.65
N ALA A 322 49.93 168.46 60.80
CA ALA A 322 49.70 169.31 61.97
C ALA A 322 51.00 169.89 62.53
N GLU A 323 52.06 169.08 62.61
CA GLU A 323 53.40 169.51 63.06
C GLU A 323 54.05 170.52 62.11
N THR A 324 53.82 170.46 60.80
CA THR A 324 54.30 171.47 59.85
C THR A 324 53.44 172.75 59.84
N LEU A 325 52.14 172.65 60.12
CA LEU A 325 51.27 173.82 60.21
C LEU A 325 51.44 174.63 61.50
N ALA A 326 51.75 173.98 62.61
CA ALA A 326 51.95 174.63 63.90
C ALA A 326 52.98 175.79 63.87
N PRO A 327 54.20 175.64 63.31
CA PRO A 327 55.15 176.73 63.22
C PRO A 327 54.70 177.83 62.25
N LEU A 328 54.02 177.50 61.14
CA LEU A 328 53.47 178.51 60.22
C LEU A 328 52.38 179.35 60.89
N HIS A 329 51.53 178.74 61.72
CA HIS A 329 50.55 179.48 62.54
C HIS A 329 51.22 180.32 63.63
N ALA A 330 52.30 179.83 64.24
CA ALA A 330 53.08 180.61 65.20
C ALA A 330 53.75 181.83 64.53
N GLU A 331 54.36 181.65 63.35
CA GLU A 331 54.94 182.74 62.54
C GLU A 331 53.89 183.76 62.11
N LEU A 332 52.70 183.32 61.67
CA LEU A 332 51.57 184.21 61.37
C LEU A 332 51.09 184.98 62.59
N GLY A 333 51.06 184.34 63.77
CA GLY A 333 50.73 184.98 65.03
C GLY A 333 51.74 186.06 65.42
N GLU A 334 53.03 185.77 65.25
CA GLU A 334 54.12 186.68 65.55
C GLU A 334 54.18 187.87 64.57
N LEU A 335 53.96 187.63 63.28
CA LEU A 335 53.80 188.67 62.26
C LEU A 335 52.64 189.60 62.58
N ARG A 336 51.47 189.06 62.95
CA ARG A 336 50.32 189.87 63.38
C ARG A 336 50.65 190.72 64.60
N ALA A 337 51.32 190.17 65.60
CA ALA A 337 51.72 190.91 66.79
C ALA A 337 52.69 192.07 66.46
N ARG A 338 53.65 191.86 65.54
CA ARG A 338 54.57 192.91 65.08
C ARG A 338 53.84 194.03 64.34
N VAL A 339 52.89 193.69 63.47
CA VAL A 339 52.08 194.69 62.74
C VAL A 339 51.27 195.54 63.72
N SER A 340 50.57 194.92 64.68
CA SER A 340 49.80 195.67 65.68
C SER A 340 50.67 196.55 66.58
N ALA A 341 51.91 196.14 66.90
CA ALA A 341 52.84 196.97 67.65
C ALA A 341 53.31 198.21 66.86
N GLN A 342 53.58 198.05 65.56
CA GLN A 342 53.95 199.18 64.68
C GLN A 342 52.78 200.16 64.46
N GLU A 343 51.56 199.66 64.37
CA GLU A 343 50.36 200.50 64.29
C GLU A 343 50.17 201.34 65.56
N ALA A 344 50.41 200.75 66.74
CA ALA A 344 50.33 201.47 68.01
C ALA A 344 51.40 202.57 68.14
N GLU A 345 52.65 202.31 67.73
CA GLU A 345 53.72 203.34 67.71
C GLU A 345 53.37 204.51 66.76
N LEU A 346 52.77 204.22 65.61
CA LEU A 346 52.32 205.24 64.66
C LEU A 346 51.20 206.12 65.21
N GLU A 347 50.23 205.53 65.92
CA GLU A 347 49.17 206.29 66.58
C GLU A 347 49.69 207.19 67.71
N GLU A 348 50.66 206.71 68.50
CA GLU A 348 51.29 207.46 69.58
C GLU A 348 52.02 208.71 69.03
N LEU A 349 52.80 208.53 67.95
CA LEU A 349 53.48 209.62 67.24
C LEU A 349 52.51 210.64 66.63
N HIS A 350 51.37 210.17 66.12
CA HIS A 350 50.33 211.05 65.59
C HIS A 350 49.69 211.92 66.68
N ARG A 351 49.42 211.36 67.87
CA ARG A 351 48.84 212.13 68.98
C ARG A 351 49.79 213.22 69.50
N LEU A 352 51.09 212.93 69.60
CA LEU A 352 52.09 213.91 70.03
C LEU A 352 52.21 215.09 69.07
N ARG A 353 52.08 214.83 67.76
CA ARG A 353 52.17 215.86 66.72
C ARG A 353 50.96 216.78 66.65
N GLU A 354 49.79 216.27 67.02
CA GLU A 354 48.55 217.07 67.08
C GLU A 354 48.49 217.91 68.37
N ALA A 355 49.11 217.46 69.47
CA ALA A 355 49.23 218.25 70.70
C ALA A 355 50.12 219.50 70.52
N GLU A 356 51.24 219.41 69.80
CA GLU A 356 52.14 220.56 69.53
C GLU A 356 51.52 221.64 68.62
N LYS A 357 50.56 221.28 67.76
CA LYS A 357 49.90 222.25 66.88
C LYS A 357 48.85 223.09 67.59
N ALA A 358 48.22 222.54 68.63
CA ALA A 358 47.18 223.23 69.39
C ALA A 358 47.74 224.40 70.24
N GLU A 359 49.01 224.33 70.66
CA GLU A 359 49.61 225.32 71.57
C GLU A 359 50.10 226.61 70.88
N LYS A 360 50.18 226.65 69.53
CA LYS A 360 50.66 227.82 68.76
C LYS A 360 49.58 228.75 68.20
N ALA A 361 48.28 228.44 68.40
CA ALA A 361 47.19 229.12 67.70
C ALA A 361 46.37 230.13 68.54
N GLU A 362 46.59 230.26 69.85
CA GLU A 362 45.82 231.18 70.72
C GLU A 362 46.73 232.19 71.45
N GLN A 363 46.99 233.35 70.82
CA GLN A 363 47.02 234.70 71.44
C GLN A 363 47.27 235.84 70.41
N PRO A 364 46.36 236.84 70.28
CA PRO A 364 46.54 238.09 69.53
C PRO A 364 46.73 239.37 70.42
N GLU A 365 47.38 240.40 69.85
CA GLU A 365 47.52 241.86 70.17
C GLU A 365 47.58 242.43 71.61
N GLU A 366 48.66 243.17 71.95
CA GLU A 366 48.62 244.55 72.50
C GLU A 366 50.01 245.28 72.50
N ALA A 367 50.02 246.46 71.84
CA ALA A 367 50.77 247.73 72.05
C ALA A 367 52.31 247.89 71.92
N GLU A 368 52.65 248.91 71.09
CA GLU A 368 53.91 249.64 70.73
C GLU A 368 54.91 249.04 69.73
#